data_AF-W4QY00-F1
#
_entry.id   AF-W4QY00-F1
#
_cell.length_a   1.000
_cell.length_b   1.000
_cell.length_c   1.000
_cell.angle_alpha   90.00
_cell.angle_beta   90.00
_cell.angle_gamma   90.00
#
_symmetry.space_group_name_H-M   'P 1'
#
loop_
_entity.id
_entity.type
_entity.pdbx_description
1 polymer ?
#
loop_
_entity_poly.entity_id
_entity_poly.type
_entity_poly.pdbx_seq_one_letter_code
_entity_poly.pdbx_strand_id
1 'polypeptide(L)'
;MIPILSDIALAILLMLPLIIVRVLLSNNKNIVHSSKLAQFCSAIIILNFLLIKISIDMGEFLLTLFWQFLIIYPISVGVIYYLLQTHNREDSSKSLLVAFKRKQQYTLGLMIILCLTILVIGIKDSNQKVLDTHNQLILDLIESDHAMETLVIHTITPSTMLEILPVLHEIKEGEIEVLSLPWKSTVKVTTDTNNGGFNTREFTYVRWYREWKLDGMYRTSGYDRSNN
;
A
#
# COMPACT_ATOMS: atom_id res chain seq x y z
N MET A 1 -0.20 9.43 8.14
CA MET A 1 -0.66 9.85 6.79
C MET A 1 0.45 10.00 5.76
N ILE A 2 1.56 10.69 6.05
CA ILE A 2 2.65 10.95 5.07
C ILE A 2 3.23 9.68 4.38
N PRO A 3 3.51 8.56 5.08
CA PRO A 3 4.10 7.39 4.42
C PRO A 3 3.12 6.59 3.56
N ILE A 4 1.81 6.61 3.87
CA ILE A 4 0.80 5.95 3.01
C ILE A 4 0.72 6.67 1.66
N LEU A 5 0.83 8.01 1.69
CA LEU A 5 0.84 8.83 0.48
C LEU A 5 2.10 8.60 -0.38
N SER A 6 3.27 8.33 0.22
CA SER A 6 4.48 8.03 -0.55
C SER A 6 4.38 6.72 -1.32
N ASP A 7 3.76 5.69 -0.73
CA ASP A 7 3.67 4.36 -1.34
C ASP A 7 2.65 4.31 -2.47
N ILE A 8 1.52 5.00 -2.27
CA ILE A 8 0.53 5.24 -3.32
C ILE A 8 1.15 6.03 -4.47
N ALA A 9 1.92 7.08 -4.16
CA ALA A 9 2.63 7.86 -5.17
C ALA A 9 3.64 7.01 -5.94
N LEU A 10 4.38 6.13 -5.26
CA LEU A 10 5.37 5.25 -5.89
C LEU A 10 4.71 4.22 -6.83
N ALA A 11 3.61 3.60 -6.39
CA ALA A 11 2.85 2.67 -7.22
C ALA A 11 2.26 3.37 -8.46
N ILE A 12 1.73 4.58 -8.31
CA ILE A 12 1.23 5.38 -9.44
C ILE A 12 2.36 5.77 -10.40
N LEU A 13 3.50 6.19 -9.86
CA LEU A 13 4.68 6.57 -10.64
C LEU A 13 5.13 5.41 -11.53
N LEU A 14 5.09 4.18 -11.02
CA LEU A 14 5.45 2.97 -11.77
C LEU A 14 4.46 2.58 -12.86
N MET A 15 3.18 2.93 -12.69
CA MET A 15 2.13 2.66 -13.68
C MET A 15 2.10 3.72 -14.80
N LEU A 16 2.57 4.93 -14.52
CA LEU A 16 2.47 6.08 -15.42
C LEU A 16 3.12 5.86 -16.81
N PRO A 17 4.34 5.28 -16.94
CA PRO A 17 4.96 5.03 -18.24
C PRO A 17 4.13 4.09 -19.13
N LEU A 18 3.55 3.04 -18.56
CA LEU A 18 2.69 2.11 -19.28
C LEU A 18 1.39 2.78 -19.73
N ILE A 19 0.79 3.61 -18.87
CA ILE A 19 -0.39 4.39 -19.21
C ILE A 19 -0.09 5.34 -20.38
N ILE A 20 1.08 6.01 -20.36
CA ILE A 20 1.51 6.89 -21.44
C ILE A 20 1.71 6.09 -22.74
N VAL A 21 2.43 4.96 -22.70
CA VAL A 21 2.61 4.07 -23.85
C VAL A 21 1.26 3.63 -24.42
N ARG A 22 0.31 3.24 -23.56
CA ARG A 22 -1.02 2.81 -23.97
C ARG A 22 -1.77 3.89 -24.73
N VAL A 23 -1.69 5.15 -24.26
CA VAL A 23 -2.36 6.27 -24.92
C VAL A 23 -1.67 6.62 -26.24
N LEU A 24 -0.33 6.62 -26.28
CA LEU A 24 0.43 6.86 -27.51
C LEU A 24 0.17 5.80 -28.58
N LEU A 25 0.16 4.51 -28.21
CA LEU A 25 -0.19 3.41 -29.13
C LEU A 25 -1.62 3.55 -29.65
N SER A 26 -2.56 4.00 -28.81
CA SER A 26 -3.94 4.25 -29.23
C SER A 26 -4.08 5.41 -30.22
N ASN A 27 -3.11 6.33 -30.23
CA ASN A 27 -3.11 7.51 -31.09
C ASN A 27 -2.54 7.20 -32.47
N ASN A 28 -1.60 6.26 -32.55
CA ASN A 28 -0.80 6.05 -33.75
C ASN A 28 -1.51 5.11 -34.75
N LYS A 29 -2.35 5.70 -35.62
CA LYS A 29 -3.12 4.96 -36.63
C LYS A 29 -2.25 4.30 -37.71
N ASN A 30 -1.01 4.75 -37.88
CA ASN A 30 -0.09 4.29 -38.92
C ASN A 30 0.60 2.96 -38.58
N ILE A 31 0.44 2.46 -37.35
CA ILE A 31 0.94 1.13 -36.99
C ILE A 31 -0.15 0.11 -37.32
N VAL A 32 0.16 -0.79 -38.27
CA VAL A 32 -0.71 -1.86 -38.79
C VAL A 32 -1.32 -2.73 -37.67
N HIS A 33 -0.70 -2.75 -36.48
CA HIS A 33 -1.16 -3.48 -35.30
C HIS A 33 -1.38 -2.60 -34.05
N SER A 34 -1.55 -1.29 -34.21
CA SER A 34 -1.75 -0.33 -33.11
C SER A 34 -2.82 -0.77 -32.12
N SER A 35 -3.98 -1.23 -32.62
CA SER A 35 -5.10 -1.71 -31.79
C SER A 35 -4.76 -2.96 -30.97
N LYS A 36 -4.06 -3.94 -31.56
CA LYS A 36 -3.65 -5.17 -30.86
C LYS A 36 -2.55 -4.89 -29.83
N LEU A 37 -1.57 -4.05 -30.17
CA LEU A 37 -0.52 -3.61 -29.24
C LEU A 37 -1.08 -2.80 -28.08
N ALA A 38 -2.08 -1.95 -28.36
CA ALA A 38 -2.86 -1.25 -27.35
C ALA A 38 -3.58 -2.22 -26.40
N GLN A 39 -4.27 -3.24 -26.92
CA GLN A 39 -4.91 -4.28 -26.09
C GLN A 39 -3.88 -5.06 -25.25
N PHE A 40 -2.74 -5.42 -25.83
CA PHE A 40 -1.65 -6.09 -25.11
C PHE A 40 -1.08 -5.21 -23.99
N CYS A 41 -0.87 -3.91 -24.25
CA CYS A 41 -0.43 -2.96 -23.25
C CYS A 41 -1.47 -2.81 -22.12
N SER A 42 -2.77 -2.82 -22.41
CA SER A 42 -3.82 -2.89 -21.38
C SER A 42 -3.72 -4.16 -20.54
N ALA A 43 -3.44 -5.32 -21.13
CA ALA A 43 -3.24 -6.56 -20.39
C ALA A 43 -2.01 -6.48 -19.47
N ILE A 44 -0.90 -5.89 -19.95
CA ILE A 44 0.30 -5.65 -19.13
C ILE A 44 -0.01 -4.70 -17.96
N ILE A 45 -0.76 -3.62 -18.19
CA ILE A 45 -1.18 -2.71 -17.12
C ILE A 45 -1.97 -3.47 -16.04
N ILE A 46 -2.94 -4.30 -16.43
CA ILE A 46 -3.72 -5.11 -15.50
C ILE A 46 -2.83 -6.11 -14.75
N LEU A 47 -1.93 -6.81 -15.46
CA LEU A 47 -1.01 -7.75 -14.84
C LEU A 47 -0.08 -7.06 -13.85
N ASN A 48 0.46 -5.90 -14.22
CA ASN A 48 1.34 -5.12 -13.37
C ASN A 48 0.63 -4.69 -12.09
N PHE A 49 -0.62 -4.25 -12.25
CA PHE A 49 -1.49 -3.89 -11.15
C PHE A 49 -1.75 -5.08 -10.21
N LEU A 50 -2.05 -6.27 -10.76
CA LEU A 50 -2.23 -7.48 -9.96
C LEU A 50 -0.97 -7.87 -9.20
N LEU A 51 0.21 -7.74 -9.83
CA LEU A 51 1.50 -7.99 -9.17
C LEU A 51 1.72 -7.02 -8.01
N ILE A 52 1.45 -5.72 -8.19
CA ILE A 52 1.54 -4.74 -7.08
C ILE A 52 0.65 -5.16 -5.92
N LYS A 53 -0.61 -5.55 -6.20
CA LYS A 53 -1.54 -6.00 -5.17
C LYS A 53 -1.04 -7.25 -4.43
N ILE A 54 -0.62 -8.27 -5.18
CA ILE A 54 -0.08 -9.52 -4.60
C ILE A 54 1.14 -9.22 -3.73
N SER A 55 1.98 -8.28 -4.13
CA SER A 55 3.18 -7.93 -3.37
C SER A 55 2.88 -7.13 -2.10
N ILE A 56 1.79 -6.37 -2.06
CA ILE A 56 1.26 -5.80 -0.81
C ILE A 56 0.80 -6.93 0.13
N ASP A 57 0.13 -7.94 -0.41
CA ASP A 57 -0.35 -9.09 0.38
C ASP A 57 0.80 -9.95 0.91
N MET A 58 1.89 -10.10 0.14
CA MET A 58 3.05 -10.94 0.46
C MET A 58 4.15 -10.21 1.25
N GLY A 59 4.03 -8.89 1.48
CA GLY A 59 5.03 -8.09 2.18
C GLY A 59 6.29 -7.74 1.35
N GLU A 60 6.35 -8.14 0.07
CA GLU A 60 7.48 -7.92 -0.84
C GLU A 60 7.30 -6.68 -1.73
N PHE A 61 6.55 -5.70 -1.25
CA PHE A 61 6.12 -4.53 -2.01
C PHE A 61 7.31 -3.76 -2.60
N LEU A 62 8.31 -3.36 -1.80
CA LEU A 62 9.46 -2.59 -2.27
C LEU A 62 10.32 -3.36 -3.30
N LEU A 63 10.54 -4.65 -3.07
CA LEU A 63 11.29 -5.51 -3.99
C LEU A 63 10.57 -5.63 -5.34
N THR A 64 9.24 -5.78 -5.30
CA THR A 64 8.42 -5.85 -6.52
C THR A 64 8.45 -4.54 -7.28
N LEU A 65 8.30 -3.40 -6.60
CA LEU A 65 8.38 -2.08 -7.23
C LEU A 65 9.75 -1.83 -7.87
N PHE A 66 10.83 -2.28 -7.22
CA PHE A 66 12.18 -2.20 -7.78
C PHE A 66 12.31 -2.99 -9.08
N TRP A 67 11.86 -4.25 -9.12
CA TRP A 67 11.90 -5.05 -10.35
C TRP A 67 10.98 -4.51 -11.44
N GLN A 68 9.80 -4.03 -11.05
CA GLN A 68 8.89 -3.35 -11.96
C GLN A 68 9.52 -2.09 -12.55
N PHE A 69 10.23 -1.30 -11.75
CA PHE A 69 10.98 -0.14 -12.24
C PHE A 69 12.00 -0.57 -13.29
N LEU A 70 12.86 -1.54 -12.98
CA LEU A 70 13.92 -2.00 -13.87
C LEU A 70 13.42 -2.57 -15.20
N ILE A 71 12.23 -3.19 -15.22
CA ILE A 71 11.69 -3.81 -16.43
C ILE A 71 10.81 -2.84 -17.22
N ILE A 72 9.86 -2.19 -16.55
CA ILE A 72 8.82 -1.39 -17.20
C ILE A 72 9.38 -0.09 -17.75
N TYR A 73 10.24 0.60 -16.99
CA TYR A 73 10.72 1.91 -17.41
C TYR A 73 11.55 1.84 -18.69
N PRO A 74 12.58 1.00 -18.79
CA PRO A 74 13.39 0.92 -20.02
C PRO A 74 12.55 0.54 -21.25
N ILE A 75 11.64 -0.43 -21.10
CA ILE A 75 10.73 -0.84 -22.19
C ILE A 75 9.83 0.33 -22.59
N SER A 76 9.22 1.01 -21.61
CA SER A 76 8.32 2.14 -21.87
C SER A 76 9.05 3.30 -22.53
N VAL A 77 10.26 3.64 -22.06
CA VAL A 77 11.09 4.69 -22.66
C VAL A 77 11.47 4.34 -24.10
N GLY A 78 11.90 3.09 -24.36
CA GLY A 78 12.22 2.64 -25.71
C GLY A 78 11.02 2.72 -26.67
N VAL A 79 9.84 2.29 -26.21
CA VAL A 79 8.60 2.36 -26.99
C VAL A 79 8.15 3.81 -27.21
N ILE A 80 8.21 4.65 -26.18
CA ILE A 80 7.90 6.08 -26.31
C ILE A 80 8.84 6.74 -27.33
N TYR A 81 10.15 6.50 -27.23
CA TYR A 81 11.13 7.04 -28.17
C TYR A 81 10.84 6.60 -29.61
N TYR A 82 10.58 5.30 -29.83
CA TYR A 82 10.21 4.77 -31.13
C TYR A 82 8.94 5.43 -31.70
N LEU A 83 7.90 5.57 -30.88
CA LEU A 83 6.63 6.19 -31.29
C LEU A 83 6.79 7.68 -31.60
N LEU A 84 7.64 8.39 -30.87
CA LEU A 84 7.95 9.80 -31.13
C LEU A 84 8.77 9.98 -32.41
N GLN A 85 9.76 9.11 -32.66
CA GLN A 85 10.59 9.18 -33.86
C GLN A 85 9.78 8.89 -35.13
N THR A 86 8.83 7.95 -35.07
CA THR A 86 7.91 7.68 -36.19
C THR A 86 6.96 8.85 -36.45
N HIS A 87 6.51 9.57 -35.41
CA HIS A 87 5.62 10.72 -35.56
C HIS A 87 6.34 11.96 -36.15
N ASN A 88 7.57 12.24 -35.70
CA ASN A 88 8.38 13.37 -36.18
C ASN A 88 8.81 13.26 -37.65
N ARG A 89 8.77 12.05 -38.24
CA ARG A 89 9.06 11.86 -39.67
C ARG A 89 7.90 12.27 -40.58
N GLU A 90 6.67 12.36 -40.08
CA GLU A 90 5.48 12.66 -40.90
C GLU A 90 4.85 14.03 -40.61
N ASP A 91 4.94 14.56 -39.39
CA ASP A 91 4.35 15.86 -39.02
C ASP A 91 5.41 16.83 -38.48
N SER A 92 6.12 17.50 -39.39
CA SER A 92 6.87 18.72 -39.08
C SER A 92 5.87 19.82 -38.65
N SER A 93 5.68 20.03 -37.35
CA SER A 93 5.35 21.32 -36.68
C SER A 93 4.46 21.25 -35.43
N LYS A 94 3.89 20.10 -35.04
CA LYS A 94 3.02 20.07 -33.86
C LYS A 94 3.79 19.67 -32.61
N SER A 95 4.14 20.72 -31.84
CA SER A 95 4.68 20.68 -30.49
C SER A 95 4.34 19.38 -29.75
N LEU A 96 5.41 18.65 -29.41
CA LEU A 96 5.47 17.34 -28.75
C LEU A 96 4.70 17.23 -27.42
N LEU A 97 4.13 18.35 -26.95
CA LEU A 97 3.42 18.52 -25.68
C LEU A 97 1.92 18.90 -25.87
N VAL A 98 1.42 19.00 -27.10
CA VAL A 98 0.08 19.57 -27.35
C VAL A 98 -1.02 18.51 -27.24
N ALA A 99 -1.68 18.58 -26.09
CA ALA A 99 -3.07 18.23 -25.85
C ALA A 99 -3.50 16.81 -26.25
N PHE A 100 -3.44 15.89 -25.26
CA PHE A 100 -4.30 14.72 -25.25
C PHE A 100 -5.73 15.13 -25.66
N LYS A 101 -6.26 14.52 -26.73
CA LYS A 101 -7.65 14.74 -27.17
C LYS A 101 -8.57 14.44 -25.99
N ARG A 102 -9.73 15.12 -25.89
CA ARG A 102 -10.70 14.92 -24.78
C ARG A 102 -10.93 13.44 -24.41
N LYS A 103 -11.13 12.56 -25.42
CA LYS A 103 -11.29 11.11 -25.20
C LYS A 103 -10.12 10.45 -24.44
N GLN A 104 -8.89 10.89 -24.70
CA GLN A 104 -7.67 10.37 -24.08
C GLN A 104 -7.50 10.86 -22.64
N GLN A 105 -7.90 12.11 -22.36
CA GLN A 105 -7.96 12.63 -20.99
C GLN A 105 -8.95 11.81 -20.15
N TYR A 106 -10.11 11.44 -20.71
CA TYR A 106 -11.06 10.55 -20.03
C TYR A 106 -10.48 9.16 -19.78
N THR A 107 -9.77 8.56 -20.75
CA THR A 107 -9.14 7.24 -20.55
C THR A 107 -8.06 7.28 -19.48
N LEU A 108 -7.20 8.31 -19.49
CA LEU A 108 -6.14 8.49 -18.50
C LEU A 108 -6.75 8.71 -17.10
N GLY A 109 -7.75 9.57 -16.98
CA GLY A 109 -8.46 9.81 -15.73
C GLY A 109 -9.12 8.54 -15.19
N LEU A 110 -9.78 7.75 -16.04
CA LEU A 110 -10.42 6.50 -15.65
C LEU A 110 -9.40 5.45 -15.16
N MET A 111 -8.24 5.34 -15.82
CA MET A 111 -7.16 4.44 -15.38
C MET A 111 -6.55 4.86 -14.04
N ILE A 112 -6.37 6.17 -13.81
CA ILE A 112 -5.90 6.69 -12.52
C ILE A 112 -6.90 6.41 -11.41
N ILE A 113 -8.20 6.68 -11.63
CA ILE A 113 -9.26 6.40 -10.66
C ILE A 113 -9.31 4.91 -10.32
N LEU A 114 -9.16 4.05 -11.32
CA LEU A 114 -9.16 2.60 -11.13
C LEU A 114 -7.94 2.15 -10.30
N CYS A 115 -6.75 2.70 -10.57
CA CYS A 115 -5.56 2.44 -9.76
C CYS A 115 -5.76 2.89 -8.30
N LEU A 116 -6.27 4.11 -8.09
CA LEU A 116 -6.52 4.65 -6.75
C LEU A 116 -7.52 3.81 -5.97
N THR A 117 -8.64 3.44 -6.60
CA THR A 117 -9.71 2.65 -5.96
C THR A 117 -9.16 1.33 -5.43
N ILE A 118 -8.37 0.63 -6.26
CA ILE A 118 -7.87 -0.68 -5.85
C ILE A 118 -6.75 -0.58 -4.82
N LEU A 119 -5.89 0.45 -4.88
CA LEU A 119 -4.91 0.73 -3.81
C LEU A 119 -5.60 0.96 -2.46
N VAL A 120 -6.67 1.77 -2.45
CA VAL A 120 -7.47 2.00 -1.24
C VAL A 120 -8.09 0.69 -0.72
N ILE A 121 -8.62 -0.15 -1.61
CA ILE A 121 -9.14 -1.47 -1.24
C ILE A 121 -8.04 -2.36 -0.64
N GLY A 122 -6.84 -2.38 -1.24
CA GLY A 122 -5.71 -3.16 -0.75
C GLY A 122 -5.22 -2.70 0.63
N ILE A 123 -5.16 -1.39 0.86
CA ILE A 123 -4.82 -0.83 2.19
C ILE A 123 -5.89 -1.21 3.21
N LYS A 124 -7.18 -1.10 2.84
CA LYS A 124 -8.28 -1.48 3.74
C LYS A 124 -8.23 -2.97 4.12
N ASP A 125 -7.97 -3.84 3.14
CA ASP A 125 -7.82 -5.28 3.38
C ASP A 125 -6.61 -5.57 4.29
N SER A 126 -5.48 -4.88 4.05
CA SER A 126 -4.30 -4.98 4.91
C SER A 126 -4.57 -4.50 6.33
N ASN A 127 -5.28 -3.38 6.51
CA ASN A 127 -5.68 -2.87 7.83
C ASN A 127 -6.54 -3.89 8.57
N GLN A 128 -7.50 -4.50 7.88
CA GLN A 128 -8.35 -5.52 8.47
C GLN A 128 -7.53 -6.72 8.94
N LYS A 129 -6.61 -7.23 8.11
CA LYS A 129 -5.72 -8.35 8.50
C LYS A 129 -4.88 -8.05 9.73
N VAL A 130 -4.35 -6.82 9.85
CA VAL A 130 -3.59 -6.41 11.04
C VAL A 130 -4.49 -6.35 12.27
N LEU A 131 -5.69 -5.78 12.13
CA LEU A 131 -6.67 -5.71 13.21
C LEU A 131 -7.05 -7.12 13.70
N ASP A 132 -7.36 -8.02 12.77
CA ASP A 132 -7.70 -9.41 13.09
C ASP A 132 -6.54 -10.11 13.79
N THR A 133 -5.30 -9.90 13.32
CA THR A 133 -4.08 -10.43 13.95
C THR A 133 -3.90 -9.87 15.36
N HIS A 134 -4.15 -8.57 15.56
CA HIS A 134 -4.05 -7.94 16.87
C HIS A 134 -5.07 -8.52 17.85
N ASN A 135 -6.34 -8.57 17.44
CA ASN A 135 -7.41 -9.12 18.26
C ASN A 135 -7.18 -10.59 18.60
N GLN A 136 -6.74 -11.40 17.63
CA GLN A 136 -6.40 -12.79 17.85
C GLN A 136 -5.26 -12.93 18.86
N LEU A 137 -4.17 -12.15 18.71
CA LEU A 137 -3.07 -12.19 19.66
C LEU A 137 -3.50 -11.82 21.09
N ILE A 138 -4.32 -10.78 21.25
CA ILE A 138 -4.82 -10.38 22.57
C ILE A 138 -5.70 -11.47 23.19
N LEU A 139 -6.56 -12.13 22.40
CA LEU A 139 -7.35 -13.27 22.86
C LEU A 139 -6.47 -14.45 23.26
N ASP A 140 -5.51 -14.82 22.42
CA ASP A 140 -4.57 -15.91 22.69
C ASP A 140 -3.76 -15.65 23.98
N LEU A 141 -3.40 -14.39 24.26
CA LEU A 141 -2.70 -14.02 25.50
C LEU A 141 -3.60 -14.05 26.74
N ILE A 142 -4.89 -13.75 26.61
CA ILE A 142 -5.85 -13.79 27.72
C ILE A 142 -6.22 -15.25 28.07
N GLU A 143 -6.36 -16.10 27.06
CA GLU A 143 -6.81 -17.48 27.23
C GLU A 143 -5.65 -18.47 27.51
N SER A 144 -4.40 -18.07 27.30
CA SER A 144 -3.24 -18.94 27.48
C SER A 144 -2.81 -19.08 28.94
N ASP A 145 -2.71 -20.33 29.40
CA ASP A 145 -2.05 -20.69 30.65
C ASP A 145 -0.54 -20.33 30.66
N HIS A 146 0.03 -20.04 29.49
CA HIS A 146 1.47 -19.78 29.24
C HIS A 146 1.66 -18.47 28.46
N ALA A 147 0.99 -17.39 28.87
CA ALA A 147 0.96 -16.11 28.14
C ALA A 147 2.34 -15.54 27.75
N MET A 148 3.39 -15.76 28.56
CA MET A 148 4.75 -15.33 28.24
C MET A 148 5.34 -16.07 27.04
N GLU A 149 5.10 -17.39 26.93
CA GLU A 149 5.58 -18.20 25.81
C GLU A 149 4.83 -17.85 24.52
N THR A 150 3.50 -17.67 24.61
CA THR A 150 2.66 -17.17 23.52
C THR A 150 3.18 -15.82 23.00
N LEU A 151 3.53 -14.90 23.91
CA LEU A 151 4.10 -13.60 23.54
C LEU A 151 5.41 -13.75 22.76
N VAL A 152 6.32 -14.62 23.21
CA VAL A 152 7.62 -14.85 22.54
C VAL A 152 7.45 -15.44 21.14
N ILE A 153 6.50 -16.34 20.93
CA ILE A 153 6.28 -16.99 19.62
C ILE A 153 5.72 -16.00 18.58
N HIS A 154 4.84 -15.09 19.04
CA HIS A 154 4.11 -14.18 18.17
C HIS A 154 4.72 -12.77 18.06
N THR A 155 5.80 -12.49 18.79
CA THR A 155 6.52 -11.20 18.74
C THR A 155 7.93 -11.33 18.19
N ILE A 156 8.45 -10.23 17.63
CA ILE A 156 9.86 -10.11 17.25
C ILE A 156 10.68 -9.59 18.44
N THR A 157 10.14 -8.61 19.19
CA THR A 157 10.80 -8.02 20.36
C THR A 157 9.94 -8.15 21.63
N PRO A 158 9.83 -9.35 22.23
CA PRO A 158 8.94 -9.63 23.37
C PRO A 158 9.22 -8.78 24.61
N SER A 159 10.45 -8.32 24.81
CA SER A 159 10.84 -7.50 25.96
C SER A 159 10.09 -6.16 26.04
N THR A 160 9.61 -5.64 24.92
CA THR A 160 8.82 -4.40 24.87
C THR A 160 7.35 -4.59 25.27
N MET A 161 6.93 -5.84 25.48
CA MET A 161 5.54 -6.24 25.68
C MET A 161 5.29 -6.83 27.07
N LEU A 162 6.28 -6.88 27.95
CA LEU A 162 6.10 -7.41 29.31
C LEU A 162 5.08 -6.61 30.12
N GLU A 163 5.01 -5.30 29.86
CA GLU A 163 4.13 -4.35 30.55
C GLU A 163 2.65 -4.47 30.14
N ILE A 164 2.32 -5.22 29.08
CA ILE A 164 0.95 -5.33 28.58
C ILE A 164 0.15 -6.47 29.22
N LEU A 165 0.83 -7.50 29.76
CA LEU A 165 0.17 -8.68 30.36
C LEU A 165 -0.85 -8.31 31.46
N PRO A 166 -0.58 -7.35 32.37
CA PRO A 166 -1.53 -6.97 33.41
C PRO A 166 -2.75 -6.20 32.89
N VAL A 167 -2.69 -5.65 31.69
CA VAL A 167 -3.69 -4.72 31.12
C VAL A 167 -4.35 -5.28 29.84
N LEU A 168 -4.21 -6.58 29.58
CA LEU A 168 -4.77 -7.24 28.39
C LEU A 168 -6.30 -7.07 28.27
N HIS A 169 -7.02 -7.14 29.39
CA HIS A 169 -8.46 -6.93 29.40
C HIS A 169 -8.85 -5.49 29.02
N GLU A 170 -8.10 -4.48 29.49
CA GLU A 170 -8.29 -3.08 29.09
C GLU A 170 -8.02 -2.89 27.60
N ILE A 171 -6.96 -3.52 27.07
CA ILE A 171 -6.59 -3.45 25.65
C ILE A 171 -7.69 -4.07 24.77
N LYS A 172 -8.30 -5.18 25.20
CA LYS A 172 -9.39 -5.83 24.46
C LYS A 172 -10.64 -4.96 24.34
N GLU A 173 -10.93 -4.14 25.35
CA GLU A 173 -12.13 -3.28 25.40
C GLU A 173 -11.89 -1.87 24.84
N GLY A 174 -10.63 -1.50 24.57
CA GLY A 174 -10.25 -0.19 24.06
C GLY A 174 -10.69 0.08 22.61
N GLU A 175 -10.76 1.35 22.25
CA GLU A 175 -10.99 1.78 20.87
C GLU A 175 -9.71 1.57 20.04
N ILE A 176 -9.83 0.89 18.89
CA ILE A 176 -8.70 0.49 18.07
C ILE A 176 -8.66 1.27 16.75
N GLU A 177 -7.55 1.98 16.50
CA GLU A 177 -7.25 2.61 15.22
C GLU A 177 -6.06 1.90 14.57
N VAL A 178 -6.17 1.52 13.29
CA VAL A 178 -5.09 0.85 12.55
C VAL A 178 -4.58 1.71 11.41
N LEU A 179 -3.26 1.92 11.41
CA LEU A 179 -2.54 2.66 10.38
C LEU A 179 -1.51 1.74 9.72
N SER A 180 -1.88 1.11 8.60
CA SER A 180 -0.96 0.19 7.90
C SER A 180 -0.27 0.83 6.71
N LEU A 181 1.03 0.57 6.63
CA LEU A 181 1.83 0.54 5.40
C LEU A 181 1.95 -0.93 4.95
N PRO A 182 2.31 -1.19 3.69
CA PRO A 182 2.41 -2.57 3.17
C PRO A 182 3.39 -3.48 3.94
N TRP A 183 4.40 -2.91 4.62
CA TRP A 183 5.43 -3.67 5.36
C TRP A 183 5.44 -3.40 6.89
N LYS A 184 4.75 -2.36 7.34
CA LYS A 184 4.72 -1.93 8.75
C LYS A 184 3.37 -1.32 9.07
N SER A 185 2.74 -1.77 10.15
CA SER A 185 1.48 -1.20 10.61
C SER A 185 1.57 -0.78 12.07
N THR A 186 0.79 0.21 12.45
CA THR A 186 0.66 0.63 13.84
C THR A 186 -0.80 0.53 14.24
N VAL A 187 -1.07 -0.26 15.28
CA VAL A 187 -2.36 -0.38 15.94
C VAL A 187 -2.31 0.51 17.18
N LYS A 188 -3.19 1.50 17.25
CA LYS A 188 -3.35 2.35 18.42
C LYS A 188 -4.57 1.89 19.18
N VAL A 189 -4.38 1.59 20.46
CA VAL A 189 -5.47 1.23 21.36
C VAL A 189 -5.64 2.34 22.37
N THR A 190 -6.81 2.96 22.39
CA THR A 190 -7.17 4.01 23.34
C THR A 190 -8.13 3.45 24.37
N THR A 191 -7.74 3.47 25.63
CA THR A 191 -8.54 3.00 26.76
C THR A 191 -8.89 4.18 27.65
N ASP A 192 -10.16 4.31 28.02
CA ASP A 192 -10.58 5.26 29.03
C ASP A 192 -9.97 4.88 30.39
N THR A 193 -9.55 5.89 31.12
CA THR A 193 -9.09 5.74 32.51
C THR A 193 -10.24 6.11 33.44
N ASN A 194 -10.29 5.46 34.61
CA ASN A 194 -11.30 5.73 35.64
C ASN A 194 -11.35 7.20 36.11
N ASN A 195 -10.31 8.00 35.81
CA ASN A 195 -10.21 9.42 36.17
C ASN A 195 -10.70 10.38 35.06
N GLY A 196 -11.39 9.88 34.03
CA GLY A 196 -11.89 10.70 32.91
C GLY A 196 -10.81 11.16 31.93
N GLY A 197 -9.64 10.54 32.01
CA GLY A 197 -8.53 10.64 31.06
C GLY A 197 -8.51 9.47 30.06
N PHE A 198 -7.62 9.49 29.08
CA PHE A 198 -7.42 8.39 28.14
C PHE A 198 -5.95 7.95 28.14
N ASN A 199 -5.72 6.65 27.94
CA ASN A 199 -4.40 6.08 27.72
C ASN A 199 -4.33 5.46 26.33
N THR A 200 -3.39 5.92 25.51
CA THR A 200 -3.17 5.41 24.16
C THR A 200 -1.89 4.58 24.13
N ARG A 201 -1.99 3.33 23.68
CA ARG A 201 -0.88 2.40 23.48
C ARG A 201 -0.69 2.14 21.99
N GLU A 202 0.53 2.29 21.48
CA GLU A 202 0.86 2.06 20.06
C GLU A 202 1.63 0.74 19.88
N PHE A 203 0.97 -0.25 19.30
CA PHE A 203 1.51 -1.55 18.91
C PHE A 203 1.99 -1.49 17.47
N THR A 204 3.24 -1.84 17.22
CA THR A 204 3.79 -1.88 15.87
C THR A 204 3.84 -3.31 15.39
N TYR A 205 3.25 -3.55 14.23
CA TYR A 205 3.31 -4.81 13.50
C TYR A 205 4.22 -4.65 12.29
N VAL A 206 4.99 -5.68 11.98
CA VAL A 206 5.76 -5.76 10.74
C VAL A 206 5.35 -6.99 9.94
N ARG A 207 5.49 -6.89 8.62
CA ARG A 207 5.30 -8.05 7.76
C ARG A 207 6.43 -9.06 7.98
N TRP A 208 6.04 -10.30 8.22
CA TRP A 208 6.93 -11.45 8.29
C TRP A 208 6.43 -12.49 7.29
N TYR A 209 6.97 -12.46 6.07
CA TYR A 209 6.42 -13.20 4.91
C TYR A 209 4.93 -12.86 4.68
N ARG A 210 4.06 -13.88 4.70
CA ARG A 210 2.61 -13.74 4.48
C ARG A 210 1.84 -13.26 5.72
N GLU A 211 2.50 -13.21 6.88
CA GLU A 211 1.87 -12.94 8.16
C GLU A 211 2.27 -11.57 8.70
N TRP A 212 1.51 -11.10 9.69
CA TRP A 212 1.85 -9.94 10.51
C TRP A 212 2.39 -10.43 11.83
N LYS A 213 3.58 -9.97 12.21
CA LYS A 213 4.14 -10.21 13.53
C LYS A 213 4.20 -8.91 14.30
N LEU A 214 3.91 -9.00 15.59
CA LEU A 214 4.03 -7.86 16.49
C LEU A 214 5.52 -7.60 16.72
N ASP A 215 5.98 -6.44 16.30
CA ASP A 215 7.36 -5.99 16.49
C ASP A 215 7.59 -5.57 17.95
N GLY A 216 6.66 -4.79 18.50
CA GLY A 216 6.70 -4.30 19.88
C GLY A 216 5.72 -3.17 20.19
N MET A 217 5.69 -2.74 21.44
CA MET A 217 4.95 -1.56 21.92
C MET A 217 5.95 -0.41 22.11
N TYR A 218 5.75 0.69 21.39
CA TYR A 218 6.77 1.74 21.29
C TYR A 218 6.36 3.08 21.89
N ARG A 219 5.07 3.29 22.13
CA ARG A 219 4.56 4.50 22.78
C ARG A 219 3.37 4.19 23.68
N THR A 220 3.43 4.77 24.87
CA THR A 220 2.32 4.90 25.79
C THR A 220 2.16 6.39 26.08
N SER A 221 0.99 6.94 25.84
CA SER A 221 0.67 8.34 26.16
C SER A 221 -0.65 8.39 26.91
N GLY A 222 -0.61 8.90 28.13
CA GLY A 222 -1.80 9.13 28.96
C GLY A 222 -2.06 10.62 29.14
N TYR A 223 -3.34 11.00 29.15
CA TYR A 223 -3.78 12.32 29.62
C TYR A 223 -4.71 12.12 30.82
N ASP A 224 -4.26 12.50 32.02
CA ASP A 224 -5.07 12.46 33.23
C ASP A 224 -5.74 13.82 33.47
N ARG A 225 -7.07 13.84 33.61
CA ARG A 225 -7.85 15.05 33.93
C ARG A 225 -7.82 15.45 35.41
N SER A 226 -7.21 14.66 36.30
CA SER A 226 -7.26 14.87 37.75
C SER A 226 -6.40 16.02 38.29
N ASN A 227 -5.67 16.75 37.43
CA ASN A 227 -4.78 17.85 37.82
C ASN A 227 -5.28 19.26 37.46
N ASN A 228 -6.60 19.46 37.31
CA ASN A 228 -7.20 20.80 37.27
C ASN A 228 -8.19 21.01 38.42
#